data_AF-A0A1V4TGQ3-F1
#
_entry.id   AF-A0A1V4TGQ3-F1
#
_cell.length_a   1.000
_cell.length_b   1.000
_cell.length_c   1.000
_cell.angle_alpha   90.00
_cell.angle_beta   90.00
_cell.angle_gamma   90.00
#
_symmetry.space_group_name_H-M   'P 1'
#
loop_
_entity.id
_entity.type
_entity.pdbx_description
1 polymer ?
#
loop_
_entity_poly.entity_id
_entity_poly.type
_entity_poly.pdbx_seq_one_letter_code
_entity_poly.pdbx_strand_id
1 'polypeptide(L)' 'MLTEDGKAMLARSVREHLKKNPGKKADAKKKAIRHFLDYRMAFGGGKASDALLKEVERYIDRVMSA' A
#
# COMPACT_ATOMS: atom_id res chain seq x y z
N MET A 1 11.94 3.59 -5.56
CA MET A 1 11.95 2.18 -5.18
C MET A 1 11.17 2.00 -3.89
N LEU A 2 10.37 0.96 -3.79
CA LEU A 2 9.61 0.64 -2.58
C LEU A 2 10.54 0.01 -1.54
N THR A 3 10.68 0.66 -0.38
CA THR A 3 11.54 0.18 0.72
C THR A 3 10.91 -1.00 1.45
N GLU A 4 11.71 -1.76 2.20
CA GLU A 4 11.22 -2.86 3.03
C GLU A 4 10.23 -2.39 4.10
N ASP A 5 10.48 -1.23 4.72
CA ASP A 5 9.53 -0.63 5.67
C ASP A 5 8.20 -0.26 4.98
N GLY A 6 8.27 0.26 3.74
CA GLY A 6 7.09 0.51 2.93
C GLY A 6 6.31 -0.76 2.60
N LYS A 7 7.02 -1.86 2.29
CA LYS A 7 6.41 -3.18 2.05
C LYS A 7 5.74 -3.74 3.30
N ALA A 8 6.39 -3.64 4.46
CA ALA A 8 5.84 -4.10 5.73
C ALA A 8 4.57 -3.31 6.11
N MET A 9 4.62 -1.98 5.97
CA MET A 9 3.48 -1.09 6.23
C MET A 9 2.30 -1.39 5.29
N LEU A 10 2.56 -1.53 3.99
CA LEU A 10 1.52 -1.89 3.00
C LEU A 10 0.90 -3.25 3.32
N ALA A 11 1.73 -4.26 3.59
CA ALA A 11 1.24 -5.60 3.90
C ALA A 11 0.37 -5.61 5.16
N ARG A 12 0.81 -4.91 6.20
CA ARG A 12 0.04 -4.75 7.44
C ARG A 12 -1.29 -4.05 7.18
N SER A 13 -1.27 -2.92 6.47
CA SER A 13 -2.49 -2.15 6.16
C SER A 13 -3.52 -2.96 5.37
N VAL A 14 -3.08 -3.75 4.39
CA VAL A 14 -3.96 -4.62 3.60
C VAL A 14 -4.54 -5.75 4.46
N ARG A 15 -3.68 -6.48 5.20
CA ARG A 15 -4.10 -7.61 6.04
C ARG A 15 -5.05 -7.18 7.15
N GLU A 16 -4.78 -6.07 7.84
CA GLU A 16 -5.66 -5.53 8.88
C GLU A 16 -7.03 -5.11 8.31
N HIS A 17 -7.04 -4.51 7.11
CA HIS A 17 -8.30 -4.13 6.47
C HIS A 17 -9.13 -5.37 6.09
N LEU A 18 -8.51 -6.35 5.43
CA LEU A 18 -9.19 -7.57 4.99
C LEU A 18 -9.63 -8.47 6.14
N LYS A 19 -8.89 -8.48 7.26
CA LYS A 19 -9.32 -9.16 8.49
C LYS A 19 -10.63 -8.58 9.03
N LYS A 20 -10.82 -7.26 8.96
CA LYS A 20 -12.03 -6.58 9.43
C LYS A 20 -13.15 -6.58 8.38
N ASN A 21 -12.80 -6.60 7.10
CA ASN A 21 -13.72 -6.49 5.98
C ASN A 21 -13.42 -7.58 4.93
N PRO A 22 -13.77 -8.86 5.21
CA PRO A 22 -13.55 -9.94 4.26
C PRO A 22 -14.19 -9.65 2.90
N GLY A 23 -13.48 -9.93 1.80
CA GLY A 23 -13.96 -9.71 0.43
C GLY A 23 -13.83 -8.27 -0.09
N LYS A 24 -13.53 -7.27 0.75
CA LYS A 24 -13.37 -5.86 0.33
C LYS A 24 -11.96 -5.54 -0.20
N LYS A 25 -11.48 -6.32 -1.18
CA LYS A 25 -10.12 -6.17 -1.75
C LYS A 25 -9.88 -4.81 -2.42
N ALA A 26 -10.87 -4.28 -3.14
CA ALA A 26 -10.76 -2.96 -3.78
C ALA A 26 -10.57 -1.84 -2.74
N ASP A 27 -11.30 -1.89 -1.63
CA ASP A 27 -11.20 -0.91 -0.54
C ASP A 27 -9.86 -1.04 0.20
N ALA A 28 -9.40 -2.27 0.43
CA ALA A 28 -8.08 -2.54 1.01
C ALA A 28 -6.96 -1.91 0.16
N LYS A 29 -7.01 -2.09 -1.17
CA LYS A 29 -6.03 -1.51 -2.10
C LYS A 29 -6.06 0.01 -2.07
N LYS A 30 -7.23 0.62 -2.20
CA LYS A 30 -7.39 2.09 -2.15
C LYS A 30 -6.86 2.67 -0.85
N LYS A 31 -7.14 2.03 0.29
CA LYS A 31 -6.67 2.46 1.61
C LYS A 31 -5.15 2.33 1.76
N ALA A 32 -4.57 1.22 1.31
CA ALA A 32 -3.13 1.00 1.37
C ALA A 32 -2.35 2.00 0.51
N ILE A 33 -2.83 2.28 -0.72
CA ILE A 33 -2.23 3.31 -1.59
C ILE A 33 -2.30 4.69 -0.93
N ARG A 34 -3.48 5.08 -0.41
CA ARG A 34 -3.64 6.36 0.29
C ARG A 34 -2.66 6.48 1.46
N HIS A 35 -2.60 5.45 2.31
CA HIS A 35 -1.71 5.44 3.47
C HIS A 35 -0.23 5.58 3.08
N PHE A 36 0.19 4.90 2.01
CA PHE A 36 1.54 5.04 1.47
C PHE A 36 1.86 6.46 0.99
N LEU A 37 0.95 7.09 0.27
CA LEU A 37 1.13 8.46 -0.23
C LEU A 37 1.15 9.47 0.91
N ASP A 38 0.26 9.33 1.89
CA ASP A 38 0.19 10.21 3.05
C ASP A 38 1.48 10.11 3.89
N TYR A 39 1.97 8.88 4.13
CA TYR A 39 3.25 8.63 4.80
C TYR A 39 4.41 9.31 4.04
N ARG A 40 4.49 9.10 2.72
CA ARG A 40 5.55 9.68 1.90
C ARG A 40 5.54 11.22 1.95
N MET A 41 4.37 11.85 1.94
CA MET A 41 4.25 13.30 2.06
C MET A 41 4.68 13.79 3.45
N ALA A 42 4.30 13.08 4.52
CA ALA A 42 4.63 13.45 5.90
C ALA A 42 6.13 13.35 6.21
N PHE A 43 6.84 12.38 5.62
CA PHE A 43 8.25 12.10 5.92
C PHE A 43 9.21 12.57 4.82
N GLY A 44 8.87 13.63 4.09
CA GLY A 44 9.79 14.29 3.16
C GLY A 44 10.06 13.53 1.85
N GLY A 45 9.32 12.46 1.58
CA GLY A 45 9.43 11.74 0.30
C GLY A 45 8.80 12.51 -0.87
N GLY A 46 7.87 13.44 -0.63
CA GLY A 46 7.23 14.25 -1.66
C GLY A 46 6.34 13.43 -2.62
N LYS A 47 6.01 14.00 -3.79
CA LYS A 47 5.12 13.34 -4.76
C LYS A 47 5.72 12.01 -5.24
N ALA A 48 4.92 10.95 -5.27
CA ALA A 48 5.35 9.66 -5.82
C ALA A 48 5.44 9.74 -7.35
N SER A 49 6.52 9.22 -7.92
CA SER A 49 6.63 9.01 -9.38
C SER A 49 5.69 7.89 -9.84
N ASP A 50 5.26 7.91 -11.10
CA ASP A 50 4.42 6.85 -11.68
C ASP A 50 5.05 5.45 -11.58
N ALA A 51 6.38 5.35 -11.73
CA ALA A 51 7.09 4.09 -11.58
C ALA A 51 6.96 3.51 -10.17
N LEU A 52 7.13 4.36 -9.15
CA LEU A 52 6.95 4.00 -7.74
C LEU A 52 5.49 3.61 -7.45
N LEU A 53 4.52 4.33 -8.00
CA LEU A 53 3.11 4.01 -7.80
C LEU A 53 2.78 2.64 -8.39
N LYS A 54 3.26 2.32 -9.60
CA LYS A 54 3.12 0.99 -10.20
C LYS A 54 3.81 -0.12 -9.39
N GLU A 55 4.94 0.17 -8.75
CA GLU A 55 5.62 -0.77 -7.85
C GLU A 55 4.77 -1.06 -6.61
N VAL A 56 4.21 -0.02 -5.99
CA VAL A 56 3.29 -0.12 -4.84
C VAL A 56 2.03 -0.91 -5.19
N GLU A 57 1.39 -0.60 -6.31
CA GLU A 57 0.17 -1.29 -6.76
C GLU A 57 0.42 -2.78 -6.98
N ARG A 58 1.49 -3.14 -7.69
CA ARG A 58 1.87 -4.54 -7.92
C ARG A 58 2.17 -5.28 -6.62
N TYR A 59 2.84 -4.61 -5.68
CA TYR A 59 3.12 -5.21 -4.38
C TYR A 59 1.83 -5.46 -3.57
N ILE A 60 0.91 -4.49 -3.54
CA ILE A 60 -0.40 -4.65 -2.88
C ILE A 60 -1.19 -5.81 -3.50
N ASP A 61 -1.22 -5.91 -4.83
CA ASP A 61 -1.90 -7.01 -5.53
C ASP A 61 -1.30 -8.38 -5.16
N ARG A 62 0.02 -8.46 -5.01
CA ARG A 62 0.72 -9.67 -4.53
C ARG A 62 0.31 -10.02 -3.10
N VAL A 63 0.25 -9.05 -2.19
CA VAL A 63 -0.19 -9.28 -0.80
C VAL A 63 -1.63 -9.77 -0.73
N MET A 64 -2.52 -9.26 -1.57
CA MET A 64 -3.94 -9.68 -1.59
C MET A 64 -4.18 -11.06 -2.22
N SER A 65 -3.17 -11.62 -2.88
CA SER A 65 -3.23 -12.92 -3.57
C SER A 65 -2.50 -14.03 -2.81
N ALA A 66 -1.73 -13.68 -1.79
CA ALA A 66 -1.04 -14.60 -0.88
C ALA A 66 -1.91 -14.92 0.34
#